data_AF-A0A366RXX3-F1
#
_entry.id   AF-A0A366RXX3-F1
#
_cell.length_a   1.000
_cell.length_b   1.000
_cell.length_c   1.000
_cell.angle_alpha   90.00
_cell.angle_beta   90.00
_cell.angle_gamma   90.00
#
_symmetry.space_group_name_H-M   'P 1'
#
loop_
_entity.id
_entity.type
_entity.pdbx_description
1 polymer ?
#
loop_
_entity_poly.entity_id
_entity_poly.type
_entity_poly.pdbx_seq_one_letter_code
_entity_poly.pdbx_strand_id
1 'polypeptide(L)'
;MSSQRYLEIFNPAPKPCANFHQFSRFPAEIRCLVWEQALSHERWVRVHLEQGFWDSDMEDEPQPDYDIYVHINTKISKLFRTTRESRRVALRFYRVQLPCRYFLQSTHGGHPGEDGEKGILYLCPELDTLSVSTMYRIGYLARDILDLDPRCVGLVNLAVNIRTSVLGAIEVTGEPGTSRQLVKQALSKVERFVIMEDMVPRTWTGEYYSSPTQWRSSSAHRACPLNGNTVAFERLQYDPRLEEEHLMSVYTGEYDARVGFSEFEELLTELDVTHNHEVDYRMGLCSRGWQDGLPHGTDRVAAAEWLRKDEEAFESKLQYLKQTNEDYERSRGRKLPPNYGNYDQHLDEVPQQAIGFWLFPLKSLGVKPGKKRSRSFGEDKHRFRDMNKHPPELCLSLMH
;
A
#
# COMPACT_ATOMS: atom_id res chain seq x y z
N MET A 1 17.04 -32.23 0.60
CA MET A 1 15.95 -31.45 1.21
C MET A 1 16.19 -30.01 0.82
N SER A 2 15.45 -29.49 -0.16
CA SER A 2 15.51 -28.06 -0.46
C SER A 2 14.99 -27.29 0.75
N SER A 3 15.71 -26.25 1.16
CA SER A 3 15.27 -25.36 2.23
C SER A 3 14.12 -24.54 1.67
N GLN A 4 12.89 -24.71 2.16
CA GLN A 4 11.72 -23.89 1.80
C GLN A 4 11.84 -22.46 2.37
N ARG A 5 12.95 -21.78 2.05
CA ARG A 5 13.34 -20.48 2.58
C ARG A 5 12.32 -19.41 2.22
N TYR A 6 11.66 -19.52 1.08
CA TYR A 6 10.59 -18.61 0.66
C TYR A 6 9.34 -18.64 1.58
N LEU A 7 9.17 -19.69 2.40
CA LEU A 7 8.13 -19.76 3.43
C LEU A 7 8.53 -19.06 4.74
N GLU A 8 9.81 -18.70 4.90
CA GLU A 8 10.27 -17.95 6.04
C GLU A 8 9.99 -16.46 5.87
N ILE A 9 9.55 -15.82 6.96
CA ILE A 9 9.32 -14.38 6.99
C ILE A 9 10.62 -13.64 7.27
N PHE A 10 10.99 -12.75 6.36
CA PHE A 10 12.18 -11.89 6.48
C PHE A 10 12.07 -10.84 7.58
N ASN A 11 10.87 -10.34 7.88
CA ASN A 11 10.67 -9.30 8.90
C ASN A 11 11.34 -9.69 10.22
N PRO A 12 12.00 -8.76 10.92
CA PRO A 12 12.68 -9.06 12.18
C PRO A 12 11.69 -9.56 13.24
N ALA A 13 12.03 -10.65 13.93
CA ALA A 13 11.26 -11.05 15.11
C ALA A 13 11.63 -10.11 16.28
N PRO A 14 10.64 -9.63 17.06
CA PRO A 14 10.96 -8.95 18.30
C PRO A 14 11.74 -9.92 19.20
N LYS A 15 12.96 -9.54 19.59
CA LYS A 15 13.74 -10.32 20.56
C LYS A 15 13.08 -10.17 21.93
N PRO A 16 12.71 -11.28 22.61
CA PRO A 16 12.16 -11.20 23.96
C PRO A 16 13.15 -10.47 24.87
N CYS A 17 12.73 -9.34 25.45
CA CYS A 17 13.54 -8.58 26.38
C CYS A 17 13.14 -8.92 27.82
N ALA A 18 13.83 -9.88 28.44
CA ALA A 18 13.58 -10.27 29.84
C ALA A 18 13.80 -9.12 30.84
N ASN A 19 14.59 -8.10 30.46
CA ASN A 19 14.98 -6.98 31.32
C ASN A 19 14.12 -5.72 31.16
N PHE A 20 12.99 -5.78 30.45
CA PHE A 20 12.12 -4.60 30.26
C PHE A 20 11.53 -4.05 31.57
N HIS A 21 11.54 -4.84 32.65
CA HIS A 21 11.11 -4.40 33.99
C HIS A 21 11.92 -3.22 34.56
N GLN A 22 13.12 -2.95 34.02
CA GLN A 22 13.94 -1.80 34.44
C GLN A 22 13.52 -0.48 33.80
N PHE A 23 12.63 -0.51 32.81
CA PHE A 23 12.23 0.69 32.06
C PHE A 23 11.75 1.82 32.98
N SER A 24 10.97 1.48 34.03
CA SER A 24 10.46 2.44 35.02
C SER A 24 11.55 3.11 35.88
N ARG A 25 12.77 2.56 35.90
CA ARG A 25 13.90 3.12 36.67
C ARG A 25 14.64 4.22 35.92
N PHE A 26 14.42 4.37 34.62
CA PHE A 26 15.02 5.46 33.86
C PHE A 26 14.42 6.81 34.28
N PRO A 27 15.22 7.90 34.25
CA PRO A 27 14.71 9.26 34.37
C PRO A 27 13.55 9.51 33.40
N ALA A 28 12.62 10.39 33.78
CA ALA A 28 11.41 10.64 33.01
C ALA A 28 11.72 11.14 31.59
N GLU A 29 12.81 11.88 31.42
CA GLU A 29 13.29 12.41 30.15
C GLU A 29 13.69 11.26 29.21
N ILE A 30 14.43 10.28 29.72
CA ILE A 30 14.85 9.11 28.94
C ILE A 30 13.65 8.24 28.57
N ARG A 31 12.71 8.03 29.50
CA ARG A 31 11.47 7.29 29.20
C ARG A 31 10.64 7.98 28.13
N CYS A 32 10.54 9.32 28.17
CA CYS A 32 9.89 10.10 27.12
C CYS A 32 10.56 9.91 25.76
N LEU A 33 11.90 9.97 25.69
CA LEU A 33 12.63 9.74 24.43
C LEU A 33 12.38 8.34 23.86
N VAL A 34 12.32 7.31 24.70
CA VAL A 34 12.01 5.94 24.25
C VAL A 34 10.59 5.87 23.71
N TRP A 35 9.62 6.52 24.35
CA TRP A 35 8.24 6.58 23.84
C TRP A 35 8.13 7.34 22.54
N GLU A 36 8.81 8.47 22.40
CA GLU A 36 8.86 9.23 21.14
C GLU A 36 9.51 8.39 20.03
N GLN A 37 10.64 7.74 20.33
CA GLN A 37 11.31 6.86 19.37
C GLN A 37 10.42 5.71 18.88
N ALA A 38 9.61 5.12 19.77
CA ALA A 38 8.66 4.06 19.40
C ALA A 38 7.49 4.55 18.52
N LEU A 39 7.29 5.86 18.39
CA LEU A 39 6.31 6.47 17.50
C LEU A 39 6.91 6.97 16.19
N SER A 40 8.23 7.20 16.15
CA SER A 40 9.01 7.74 15.03
C SER A 40 9.20 6.72 13.88
N HIS A 41 8.11 6.09 13.46
CA HIS A 41 8.05 5.22 12.30
C HIS A 41 7.13 5.83 11.25
N GLU A 42 7.49 5.64 9.98
CA GLU A 42 6.59 5.98 8.89
C GLU A 42 5.36 5.08 8.93
N ARG A 43 4.23 5.64 8.51
CA ARG A 43 2.94 4.96 8.56
C ARG A 43 2.19 5.09 7.24
N TRP A 44 1.58 4.00 6.81
CA TRP A 44 0.69 3.93 5.65
C TRP A 44 -0.76 3.91 6.12
N VAL A 45 -1.43 5.05 6.06
CA VAL A 45 -2.79 5.24 6.59
C VAL A 45 -3.77 5.19 5.42
N ARG A 46 -4.59 4.14 5.35
CA ARG A 46 -5.63 4.01 4.31
C ARG A 46 -6.91 4.73 4.73
N VAL A 47 -7.29 5.72 3.93
CA VAL A 47 -8.46 6.56 4.14
C VAL A 47 -9.38 6.48 2.94
N HIS A 48 -10.66 6.32 3.21
CA HIS A 48 -11.75 6.50 2.25
C HIS A 48 -12.53 7.75 2.66
N LEU A 49 -12.81 8.62 1.69
CA LEU A 49 -13.55 9.86 1.91
C LEU A 49 -14.89 9.75 1.21
N GLU A 50 -15.97 9.99 1.95
CA GLU A 50 -17.31 10.10 1.38
C GLU A 50 -17.88 11.48 1.66
N GLN A 51 -18.98 11.80 0.98
CA GLN A 51 -19.81 12.93 1.37
C GLN A 51 -20.36 12.66 2.77
N GLY A 52 -20.35 13.67 3.64
CA GLY A 52 -20.93 13.53 4.98
C GLY A 52 -22.39 13.11 4.88
N PHE A 53 -22.80 12.05 5.57
CA PHE A 53 -24.22 11.64 5.63
C PHE A 53 -24.84 12.03 6.98
N TRP A 54 -26.15 12.25 7.00
CA TRP A 54 -26.91 12.44 8.24
C TRP A 54 -26.92 11.13 9.04
N ASP A 55 -26.51 11.14 10.32
CA ASP A 55 -27.13 10.23 11.28
C ASP A 55 -28.57 10.77 11.42
N SER A 56 -29.59 9.97 11.07
CA SER A 56 -31.01 10.36 11.02
C SER A 56 -31.55 10.95 12.33
N ASP A 57 -30.78 10.83 13.41
CA ASP A 57 -31.16 11.24 14.76
C ASP A 57 -30.69 12.67 15.12
N MET A 58 -30.00 13.37 14.21
CA MET A 58 -29.37 14.68 14.46
C MET A 58 -29.72 15.70 13.36
N GLU A 59 -31.02 15.95 13.13
CA GLU A 59 -31.51 16.91 12.11
C GLU A 59 -31.05 18.37 12.33
N ASP A 60 -30.53 18.71 13.52
CA ASP A 60 -30.16 20.08 13.90
C ASP A 60 -28.65 20.41 13.76
N GLU A 61 -27.77 19.45 13.46
CA GLU A 61 -26.34 19.72 13.26
C GLU A 61 -26.01 20.00 11.78
N PRO A 62 -25.17 21.02 11.48
CA PRO A 62 -24.74 21.28 10.11
C PRO A 62 -23.97 20.07 9.56
N GLN A 63 -24.44 19.56 8.42
CA GLN A 63 -23.85 18.41 7.74
C GLN A 63 -22.35 18.62 7.49
N PRO A 64 -21.48 17.66 7.85
CA PRO A 64 -20.06 17.78 7.57
C PRO A 64 -19.80 17.72 6.07
N ASP A 65 -18.80 18.48 5.59
CA ASP A 65 -18.41 18.53 4.17
C ASP A 65 -17.99 17.15 3.63
N TYR A 66 -17.55 16.25 4.51
CA TYR A 66 -17.06 14.90 4.22
C TYR A 66 -17.02 14.02 5.49
N ASP A 67 -17.01 12.70 5.30
CA ASP A 67 -16.74 11.72 6.35
C ASP A 67 -15.40 10.99 6.09
N ILE A 68 -14.69 10.65 7.17
CA ILE A 68 -13.42 9.93 7.12
C ILE A 68 -13.64 8.48 7.54
N TYR A 69 -13.40 7.56 6.61
CA TYR A 69 -13.41 6.14 6.87
C TYR A 69 -11.97 5.61 6.86
N VAL A 70 -11.57 5.01 7.97
CA VAL A 70 -10.22 4.46 8.15
C VAL A 70 -10.31 2.95 8.19
N HIS A 71 -9.48 2.28 7.39
CA HIS A 71 -9.45 0.81 7.40
C HIS A 71 -9.06 0.29 8.80
N ILE A 72 -9.82 -0.62 9.40
CA ILE A 72 -9.70 -1.05 10.82
C ILE A 72 -8.33 -1.64 11.20
N ASN A 73 -7.59 -2.15 10.22
CA ASN A 73 -6.21 -2.57 10.42
C ASN A 73 -5.27 -1.40 10.72
N THR A 74 -5.77 -0.16 10.61
CA THR A 74 -5.11 1.08 11.01
C THR A 74 -5.22 1.35 12.51
N LYS A 75 -4.96 0.32 13.33
CA LYS A 75 -5.17 0.40 14.78
C LYS A 75 -4.31 1.50 15.39
N ILE A 76 -4.92 2.24 16.31
CA ILE A 76 -4.29 3.26 17.13
C ILE A 76 -3.07 2.66 17.86
N SER A 77 -1.98 3.42 17.95
CA SER A 77 -0.76 2.98 18.64
C SER A 77 -1.08 2.43 20.04
N LYS A 78 -0.48 1.28 20.39
CA LYS A 78 -0.65 0.68 21.72
C LYS A 78 -0.26 1.64 22.84
N LEU A 79 0.64 2.61 22.57
CA LEU A 79 1.10 3.61 23.54
C LEU A 79 -0.01 4.51 24.10
N PHE A 80 -1.16 4.64 23.41
CA PHE A 80 -2.33 5.33 23.95
C PHE A 80 -2.97 4.61 25.16
N ARG A 81 -2.70 3.31 25.33
CA ARG A 81 -3.32 2.45 26.36
C ARG A 81 -2.32 1.85 27.35
N THR A 82 -1.00 1.97 27.10
CA THR A 82 0.03 1.36 27.96
C THR A 82 0.16 2.03 29.33
N THR A 83 0.42 3.34 29.39
CA THR A 83 0.50 4.13 30.64
C THR A 83 0.02 5.56 30.41
N ARG A 84 -0.21 6.33 31.50
CA ARG A 84 -0.51 7.76 31.40
C ARG A 84 0.62 8.55 30.73
N GLU A 85 1.87 8.18 30.99
CA GLU A 85 3.05 8.84 30.41
C GLU A 85 3.13 8.57 28.90
N SER A 86 3.06 7.30 28.48
CA SER A 86 3.11 6.94 27.06
C SER A 86 1.93 7.56 26.28
N ARG A 87 0.74 7.62 26.88
CA ARG A 87 -0.43 8.27 26.28
C ARG A 87 -0.20 9.77 26.07
N ARG A 88 0.39 10.45 27.05
CA ARG A 88 0.72 11.88 26.94
C ARG A 88 1.72 12.13 25.81
N VAL A 89 2.75 11.28 25.70
CA VAL A 89 3.73 11.36 24.60
C VAL A 89 3.04 11.12 23.25
N ALA A 90 2.21 10.09 23.13
CA ALA A 90 1.48 9.77 21.90
C ALA A 90 0.54 10.91 21.45
N LEU A 91 -0.20 11.52 22.39
CA LEU A 91 -1.07 12.67 22.10
C LEU A 91 -0.29 13.92 21.65
N ARG A 92 0.93 14.11 22.15
CA ARG A 92 1.81 15.21 21.72
C ARG A 92 2.43 14.94 20.35
N PHE A 93 2.77 13.68 20.07
CA PHE A 93 3.37 13.26 18.81
C PHE A 93 2.38 13.32 17.65
N TYR A 94 1.19 12.74 17.83
CA TYR A 94 0.09 12.80 16.86
C TYR A 94 -0.74 14.05 17.06
N ARG A 95 -0.25 15.16 16.49
CA ARG A 95 -0.77 16.51 16.74
C ARG A 95 -2.13 16.76 16.10
N VAL A 96 -2.39 16.09 14.98
CA VAL A 96 -3.66 16.21 14.27
C VAL A 96 -4.58 15.08 14.71
N GLN A 97 -5.80 15.44 15.09
CA GLN A 97 -6.83 14.53 15.60
C GLN A 97 -8.13 14.81 14.87
N LEU A 98 -8.55 13.88 14.03
CA LEU A 98 -9.75 14.02 13.20
C LEU A 98 -10.79 12.95 13.58
N PRO A 99 -12.08 13.30 13.75
CA PRO A 99 -13.14 12.31 13.87
C PRO A 99 -13.14 11.37 12.66
N CYS A 100 -13.30 10.06 12.90
CA CYS A 100 -13.38 9.08 11.82
C CYS A 100 -14.25 7.88 12.19
N ARG A 101 -14.54 7.03 11.21
CA ARG A 101 -15.16 5.72 11.38
C ARG A 101 -14.16 4.63 10.96
N TYR A 102 -13.89 3.68 11.86
CA TYR A 102 -13.08 2.50 11.56
C TYR A 102 -13.95 1.42 10.95
N PHE A 103 -13.60 0.93 9.76
CA PHE A 103 -14.36 -0.10 9.07
C PHE A 103 -13.48 -1.27 8.63
N LEU A 104 -14.00 -2.48 8.72
CA LEU A 104 -13.42 -3.65 8.05
C LEU A 104 -13.88 -3.56 6.59
N GLN A 105 -12.96 -3.63 5.62
CA GLN A 105 -13.36 -3.75 4.22
C GLN A 105 -14.18 -5.03 4.07
N SER A 106 -15.51 -4.90 3.92
CA SER A 106 -16.39 -6.04 3.68
C SER A 106 -16.05 -6.63 2.31
N THR A 107 -15.98 -7.95 2.23
CA THR A 107 -15.62 -8.69 1.02
C THR A 107 -16.61 -8.50 -0.14
N HIS A 108 -17.73 -7.82 0.08
CA HIS A 108 -18.86 -7.78 -0.84
C HIS A 108 -19.56 -6.43 -0.81
N GLY A 109 -18.90 -5.37 -1.32
CA GLY A 109 -19.57 -4.14 -1.75
C GLY A 109 -20.49 -3.44 -0.73
N GLY A 110 -20.33 -3.69 0.57
CA GLY A 110 -21.10 -3.02 1.61
C GLY A 110 -20.59 -1.59 1.78
N HIS A 111 -21.51 -0.64 1.95
CA HIS A 111 -21.16 0.75 2.21
C HIS A 111 -20.43 0.87 3.56
N PRO A 112 -19.30 1.61 3.64
CA PRO A 112 -18.56 1.84 4.89
C PRO A 112 -19.40 2.44 6.02
N GLY A 113 -20.51 3.11 5.69
CA GLY A 113 -21.38 3.85 6.60
C GLY A 113 -22.19 3.00 7.58
N GLU A 114 -22.48 1.74 7.29
CA GLU A 114 -23.47 0.96 8.06
C GLU A 114 -22.88 0.29 9.33
N ASP A 115 -21.58 -0.04 9.34
CA ASP A 115 -20.96 -0.87 10.40
C ASP A 115 -19.65 -0.30 11.01
N GLY A 116 -19.31 0.96 10.70
CA GLY A 116 -18.05 1.56 11.15
C GLY A 116 -18.03 2.00 12.63
N GLU A 117 -17.01 1.61 13.41
CA GLU A 117 -16.81 2.07 14.78
C GLU A 117 -16.34 3.54 14.82
N LYS A 118 -17.06 4.42 15.52
CA LYS A 118 -16.64 5.82 15.72
C LYS A 118 -15.29 5.88 16.46
N GLY A 119 -14.38 6.72 15.98
CA GLY A 119 -13.03 6.83 16.50
C GLY A 119 -12.35 8.16 16.16
N ILE A 120 -11.06 8.24 16.47
CA ILE A 120 -10.22 9.40 16.18
C ILE A 120 -9.03 8.94 15.34
N LEU A 121 -8.85 9.55 14.18
CA LEU A 121 -7.67 9.43 13.35
C LEU A 121 -6.58 10.36 13.91
N TYR A 122 -5.54 9.74 14.45
CA TYR A 122 -4.35 10.41 14.98
C TYR A 122 -3.27 10.50 13.90
N LEU A 123 -2.84 11.71 13.54
CA LEU A 123 -1.84 11.94 12.49
C LEU A 123 -0.60 12.72 12.95
N CYS A 124 0.54 12.33 12.39
CA CYS A 124 1.82 13.03 12.37
C CYS A 124 2.14 13.31 10.90
N PRO A 125 1.80 14.51 10.39
CA PRO A 125 1.91 14.86 8.97
C PRO A 125 3.21 14.48 8.26
N GLU A 126 4.34 14.59 8.95
CA GLU A 126 5.67 14.34 8.38
C GLU A 126 5.95 12.85 8.12
N LEU A 127 5.34 11.95 8.89
CA LEU A 127 5.62 10.50 8.86
C LEU A 127 4.47 9.68 8.28
N ASP A 128 3.26 10.21 8.30
CA ASP A 128 2.08 9.51 7.83
C ASP A 128 1.84 9.78 6.34
N THR A 129 1.91 8.73 5.54
CA THR A 129 1.44 8.74 4.16
C THR A 129 -0.04 8.40 4.13
N LEU A 130 -0.87 9.34 3.67
CA LEU A 130 -2.30 9.11 3.49
C LEU A 130 -2.55 8.46 2.13
N SER A 131 -3.00 7.22 2.16
CA SER A 131 -3.42 6.47 0.98
C SER A 131 -4.92 6.63 0.81
N VAL A 132 -5.32 7.40 -0.20
CA VAL A 132 -6.72 7.73 -0.45
C VAL A 132 -7.26 6.93 -1.64
N SER A 133 -8.50 6.47 -1.53
CA SER A 133 -9.20 5.77 -2.61
C SER A 133 -9.90 6.72 -3.59
N THR A 134 -10.08 7.98 -3.20
CA THR A 134 -10.64 9.04 -4.05
C THR A 134 -9.87 10.35 -3.80
N MET A 135 -9.72 11.14 -4.85
CA MET A 135 -9.23 12.52 -4.75
C MET A 135 -10.37 13.50 -4.49
N TYR A 136 -11.61 13.05 -4.65
CA TYR A 136 -12.79 13.78 -4.25
C TYR A 136 -12.69 14.13 -2.75
N ARG A 137 -12.95 15.39 -2.40
CA ARG A 137 -12.87 15.94 -1.03
C ARG A 137 -11.49 16.01 -0.38
N ILE A 138 -10.40 15.62 -1.06
CA ILE A 138 -9.04 15.71 -0.48
C ILE A 138 -8.68 17.11 0.00
N GLY A 139 -9.22 18.15 -0.65
CA GLY A 139 -9.04 19.54 -0.27
C GLY A 139 -9.60 19.87 1.13
N TYR A 140 -10.76 19.32 1.49
CA TYR A 140 -11.36 19.53 2.81
C TYR A 140 -10.55 18.82 3.89
N LEU A 141 -10.18 17.56 3.66
CA LEU A 141 -9.30 16.82 4.57
C LEU A 141 -7.98 17.56 4.79
N ALA A 142 -7.33 18.01 3.71
CA ALA A 142 -6.04 18.69 3.80
C ALA A 142 -6.13 20.04 4.54
N ARG A 143 -7.23 20.78 4.35
CA ARG A 143 -7.51 22.00 5.12
C ARG A 143 -7.61 21.68 6.60
N ASP A 144 -8.41 20.68 6.98
CA ASP A 144 -8.62 20.36 8.39
C ASP A 144 -7.33 19.81 9.04
N ILE A 145 -6.52 19.04 8.30
CA ILE A 145 -5.16 18.64 8.76
C ILE A 145 -4.29 19.88 9.02
N LEU A 146 -4.34 20.88 8.12
CA LEU A 146 -3.54 22.09 8.25
C LEU A 146 -4.01 22.96 9.43
N ASP A 147 -5.32 23.15 9.58
CA ASP A 147 -5.92 23.98 10.62
C ASP A 147 -5.70 23.39 12.02
N LEU A 148 -5.68 22.04 12.12
CA LEU A 148 -5.45 21.33 13.38
C LEU A 148 -3.97 21.09 13.68
N ASP A 149 -3.05 21.24 12.71
CA ASP A 149 -1.62 21.05 12.95
C ASP A 149 -0.98 22.33 13.49
N PRO A 150 -0.57 22.40 14.77
CA PRO A 150 0.09 23.57 15.33
C PRO A 150 1.45 23.88 14.67
N ARG A 151 2.00 22.95 13.87
CA ARG A 151 3.23 23.16 13.10
C ARG A 151 2.98 23.59 11.65
N CYS A 152 1.72 23.69 11.24
CA CYS A 152 1.30 24.14 9.91
C CYS A 152 1.92 23.34 8.74
N VAL A 153 2.25 22.05 8.96
CA VAL A 153 2.82 21.17 7.94
C VAL A 153 1.75 20.88 6.89
N GLY A 154 0.60 20.37 7.32
CA GLY A 154 -0.52 20.00 6.43
C GLY A 154 -0.29 18.65 5.74
N LEU A 155 -1.04 18.37 4.66
CA LEU A 155 -0.88 17.13 3.90
C LEU A 155 0.36 17.17 2.99
N VAL A 156 1.43 16.48 3.40
CA VAL A 156 2.71 16.45 2.64
C VAL A 156 3.02 15.09 2.01
N ASN A 157 2.48 13.98 2.54
CA ASN A 157 2.69 12.63 2.02
C ASN A 157 1.35 12.05 1.52
N LEU A 158 1.19 11.95 0.20
CA LEU A 158 -0.03 11.48 -0.44
C LEU A 158 0.25 10.20 -1.24
N ALA A 159 -0.67 9.24 -1.15
CA ALA A 159 -0.66 8.05 -1.98
C ALA A 159 -2.03 7.75 -2.59
N VAL A 160 -2.04 7.26 -3.82
CA VAL A 160 -3.24 6.85 -4.57
C VAL A 160 -2.92 5.58 -5.36
N ASN A 161 -3.94 4.83 -5.79
CA ASN A 161 -3.74 3.82 -6.84
C ASN A 161 -3.86 4.48 -8.23
N ILE A 162 -3.46 3.77 -9.30
CA ILE A 162 -3.53 4.33 -10.67
C ILE A 162 -4.95 4.77 -11.04
N ARG A 163 -5.96 3.98 -10.73
CA ARG A 163 -7.37 4.28 -11.08
C ARG A 163 -7.85 5.55 -10.37
N THR A 164 -7.55 5.69 -9.08
CA THR A 164 -7.85 6.87 -8.27
C THR A 164 -7.14 8.11 -8.81
N SER A 165 -5.89 8.01 -9.26
CA SER A 165 -5.19 9.14 -9.88
C SER A 165 -5.91 9.62 -11.15
N VAL A 166 -6.25 8.68 -12.04
CA VAL A 166 -6.91 8.96 -13.32
C VAL A 166 -8.32 9.53 -13.11
N LEU A 167 -9.13 8.90 -12.26
CA LEU A 167 -10.49 9.35 -11.96
C LEU A 167 -10.50 10.66 -11.19
N GLY A 168 -9.58 10.82 -10.24
CA GLY A 168 -9.43 12.04 -9.46
C GLY A 168 -9.13 13.26 -10.31
N ALA A 169 -8.29 13.13 -11.34
CA ALA A 169 -8.05 14.20 -12.30
C ALA A 169 -9.34 14.61 -13.04
N ILE A 170 -10.22 13.66 -13.37
CA ILE A 170 -11.51 13.96 -14.02
C ILE A 170 -12.48 14.63 -13.03
N GLU A 171 -12.57 14.10 -11.81
CA GLU A 171 -13.50 14.60 -10.78
C GLU A 171 -13.16 16.02 -10.35
N VAL A 172 -11.90 16.29 -10.01
CA VAL A 172 -11.46 17.60 -9.51
C VAL A 172 -11.60 18.69 -10.57
N THR A 173 -11.41 18.36 -11.84
CA THR A 173 -11.45 19.34 -12.93
C THR A 173 -12.88 19.76 -13.28
N GLY A 174 -13.86 18.89 -13.02
CA GLY A 174 -15.29 19.19 -13.12
C GLY A 174 -15.87 19.98 -11.94
N GLU A 175 -15.15 20.09 -10.81
CA GLU A 175 -15.64 20.75 -9.59
C GLU A 175 -15.46 22.28 -9.62
N PRO A 176 -16.50 23.07 -9.27
CA PRO A 176 -16.43 24.53 -9.28
C PRO A 176 -15.82 25.12 -8.00
N GLY A 177 -15.24 26.32 -8.16
CA GLY A 177 -15.00 27.29 -7.07
C GLY A 177 -14.15 26.78 -5.89
N THR A 178 -14.76 26.72 -4.71
CA THR A 178 -14.09 26.48 -3.42
C THR A 178 -13.44 25.09 -3.34
N SER A 179 -14.10 24.05 -3.83
CA SER A 179 -13.56 22.67 -3.82
C SER A 179 -12.25 22.59 -4.60
N ARG A 180 -12.23 23.14 -5.81
CA ARG A 180 -11.03 23.24 -6.67
C ARG A 180 -9.89 24.01 -5.99
N GLN A 181 -10.21 25.12 -5.31
CA GLN A 181 -9.21 25.93 -4.61
C GLN A 181 -8.61 25.21 -3.41
N LEU A 182 -9.41 24.46 -2.65
CA LEU A 182 -8.92 23.62 -1.55
C LEU A 182 -8.02 22.50 -2.05
N VAL A 183 -8.37 21.85 -3.17
CA VAL A 183 -7.49 20.83 -3.78
C VAL A 183 -6.19 21.46 -4.27
N LYS A 184 -6.23 22.64 -4.91
CA LYS A 184 -5.01 23.38 -5.27
C LYS A 184 -4.11 23.63 -4.06
N GLN A 185 -4.68 24.05 -2.93
CA GLN A 185 -3.93 24.28 -1.68
C GLN A 185 -3.37 22.99 -1.08
N ALA A 186 -4.13 21.89 -1.14
CA ALA A 186 -3.68 20.58 -0.68
C ALA A 186 -2.48 20.10 -1.49
N LEU A 187 -2.59 20.14 -2.82
CA LEU A 187 -1.58 19.60 -3.72
C LEU A 187 -0.30 20.45 -3.78
N SER A 188 -0.37 21.75 -3.51
CA SER A 188 0.83 22.61 -3.47
C SER A 188 1.78 22.31 -2.30
N LYS A 189 1.29 21.61 -1.27
CA LYS A 189 2.07 21.17 -0.10
C LYS A 189 2.61 19.74 -0.22
N VAL A 190 2.20 18.97 -1.22
CA VAL A 190 2.63 17.58 -1.36
C VAL A 190 4.13 17.52 -1.65
N GLU A 191 4.89 16.96 -0.72
CA GLU A 191 6.32 16.72 -0.82
C GLU A 191 6.62 15.31 -1.34
N ARG A 192 5.72 14.34 -1.11
CA ARG A 192 5.83 12.97 -1.61
C ARG A 192 4.51 12.50 -2.20
N PHE A 193 4.58 11.99 -3.42
CA PHE A 193 3.45 11.40 -4.12
C PHE A 193 3.75 9.95 -4.51
N VAL A 194 2.91 9.03 -4.04
CA VAL A 194 3.08 7.60 -4.28
C VAL A 194 1.93 7.03 -5.09
N ILE A 195 2.25 6.33 -6.18
CA ILE A 195 1.29 5.46 -6.85
C ILE A 195 1.45 4.05 -6.31
N MET A 196 0.48 3.60 -5.52
CA MET A 196 0.47 2.28 -4.91
C MET A 196 -0.30 1.29 -5.78
N GLU A 197 0.40 0.26 -6.24
CA GLU A 197 -0.20 -0.93 -6.83
C GLU A 197 -0.06 -2.08 -5.83
N ASP A 198 -1.10 -2.26 -5.02
CA ASP A 198 -1.23 -3.34 -4.04
C ASP A 198 -2.05 -4.52 -4.58
N MET A 199 -2.70 -4.32 -5.70
CA MET A 199 -3.46 -5.32 -6.45
C MET A 199 -2.61 -5.95 -7.55
N VAL A 200 -1.29 -5.89 -7.49
CA VAL A 200 -0.43 -6.68 -8.38
C VAL A 200 -0.77 -8.14 -8.08
N PRO A 201 -1.64 -8.77 -8.89
CA PRO A 201 -2.22 -10.02 -8.46
C PRO A 201 -1.08 -11.01 -8.42
N ARG A 202 -1.23 -12.03 -7.57
CA ARG A 202 -0.65 -13.34 -7.86
C ARG A 202 -1.31 -13.86 -9.15
N THR A 203 -1.05 -13.21 -10.29
CA THR A 203 -1.46 -13.63 -11.63
C THR A 203 -0.86 -14.99 -12.00
N TRP A 204 0.10 -15.49 -11.21
CA TRP A 204 0.59 -16.86 -11.31
C TRP A 204 -0.49 -17.90 -11.01
N THR A 205 -1.54 -17.58 -10.24
CA THR A 205 -2.69 -18.50 -10.11
C THR A 205 -3.53 -18.52 -11.39
N GLY A 206 -3.41 -17.56 -12.31
CA GLY A 206 -4.19 -17.58 -13.56
C GLY A 206 -5.71 -17.47 -13.36
N GLU A 207 -6.17 -16.87 -12.25
CA GLU A 207 -7.61 -16.71 -11.96
C GLU A 207 -8.34 -15.77 -12.92
N TYR A 208 -7.64 -14.83 -13.55
CA TYR A 208 -8.16 -14.11 -14.71
C TYR A 208 -7.80 -14.86 -15.99
N TYR A 209 -8.78 -15.60 -16.51
CA TYR A 209 -8.75 -16.35 -17.78
C TYR A 209 -8.26 -15.56 -19.02
N SER A 210 -8.08 -14.23 -18.91
CA SER A 210 -7.68 -13.34 -19.99
C SER A 210 -6.27 -12.75 -19.84
N SER A 211 -5.52 -13.03 -18.76
CA SER A 211 -4.20 -12.42 -18.57
C SER A 211 -3.07 -13.26 -19.23
N PRO A 212 -2.26 -12.68 -20.13
CA PRO A 212 -1.09 -13.33 -20.74
C PRO A 212 0.07 -13.61 -19.77
N THR A 213 -0.18 -13.66 -18.47
CA THR A 213 0.87 -13.79 -17.44
C THR A 213 1.18 -15.24 -17.07
N GLN A 214 0.45 -16.22 -17.64
CA GLN A 214 0.80 -17.65 -17.54
C GLN A 214 2.21 -17.98 -18.08
N TRP A 215 2.85 -17.03 -18.78
CA TRP A 215 4.06 -17.26 -19.57
C TRP A 215 5.39 -16.92 -18.88
N ARG A 216 5.40 -16.30 -17.69
CA ARG A 216 6.65 -15.89 -17.01
C ARG A 216 6.53 -15.93 -15.49
N SER A 217 6.59 -17.13 -14.92
CA SER A 217 6.93 -17.30 -13.50
C SER A 217 8.42 -16.98 -13.31
N SER A 218 8.77 -15.70 -13.18
CA SER A 218 10.12 -15.32 -12.71
C SER A 218 10.17 -15.36 -11.19
N SER A 219 11.32 -15.75 -10.63
CA SER A 219 11.65 -15.67 -9.19
C SER A 219 11.38 -14.27 -8.62
N ALA A 220 11.50 -13.22 -9.45
CA ALA A 220 11.14 -11.83 -9.17
C ALA A 220 9.73 -11.64 -8.58
N HIS A 221 8.74 -12.41 -9.04
CA HIS A 221 7.35 -12.24 -8.57
C HIS A 221 7.15 -12.75 -7.15
N ARG A 222 7.81 -13.86 -6.78
CA ARG A 222 7.74 -14.39 -5.43
C ARG A 222 8.56 -13.57 -4.44
N ALA A 223 9.50 -12.76 -4.94
CA ALA A 223 10.23 -11.82 -4.11
C ALA A 223 9.39 -10.59 -3.69
N CYS A 224 8.31 -10.28 -4.44
CA CYS A 224 7.43 -9.15 -4.17
C CYS A 224 6.85 -9.23 -2.75
N PRO A 225 6.97 -8.17 -1.93
CA PRO A 225 6.44 -8.16 -0.58
C PRO A 225 4.92 -8.36 -0.55
N LEU A 226 4.43 -8.95 0.54
CA LEU A 226 3.01 -9.08 0.80
C LEU A 226 2.52 -7.96 1.68
N ASN A 227 1.36 -7.43 1.32
CA ASN A 227 0.73 -6.34 2.05
C ASN A 227 0.32 -6.78 3.47
N GLY A 228 1.11 -6.43 4.49
CA GLY A 228 0.91 -6.92 5.86
C GLY A 228 -0.29 -6.40 6.63
N ASN A 229 -1.09 -5.51 6.04
CA ASN A 229 -2.13 -4.75 6.72
C ASN A 229 -1.65 -3.94 7.96
N THR A 230 -0.37 -3.95 8.30
CA THR A 230 0.18 -3.11 9.35
C THR A 230 0.35 -1.69 8.83
N VAL A 231 0.12 -0.72 9.72
CA VAL A 231 0.27 0.69 9.38
C VAL A 231 1.72 1.12 9.35
N ALA A 232 2.47 0.75 10.39
CA ALA A 232 3.82 1.24 10.59
C ALA A 232 4.84 0.33 9.89
N PHE A 233 5.86 0.95 9.30
CA PHE A 233 6.91 0.24 8.61
C PHE A 233 8.29 0.85 8.88
N GLU A 234 9.30 0.02 8.72
CA GLU A 234 10.71 0.42 8.66
C GLU A 234 11.16 0.42 7.21
N ARG A 235 11.82 1.49 6.79
CA ARG A 235 12.31 1.66 5.42
C ARG A 235 13.78 1.23 5.35
N LEU A 236 14.05 0.17 4.61
CA LEU A 236 15.40 -0.20 4.21
C LEU A 236 15.75 0.45 2.88
N GLN A 237 16.96 0.99 2.77
CA GLN A 237 17.43 1.71 1.57
C GLN A 237 17.40 0.82 0.31
N TYR A 238 17.64 -0.48 0.48
CA TYR A 238 17.53 -1.50 -0.55
C TYR A 238 16.90 -2.75 0.04
N ASP A 239 16.26 -3.57 -0.79
CA ASP A 239 15.82 -4.90 -0.38
C ASP A 239 17.02 -5.87 -0.35
N PRO A 240 17.49 -6.29 0.84
CA PRO A 240 18.68 -7.13 0.96
C PRO A 240 18.43 -8.59 0.52
N ARG A 241 17.18 -8.93 0.18
CA ARG A 241 16.81 -10.26 -0.28
C ARG A 241 17.00 -10.45 -1.79
N LEU A 242 17.19 -9.35 -2.53
CA LEU A 242 17.17 -9.36 -3.99
C LEU A 242 18.57 -9.45 -4.60
N GLU A 243 18.73 -10.41 -5.50
CA GLU A 243 19.77 -10.43 -6.54
C GLU A 243 19.34 -9.64 -7.79
N GLU A 244 20.29 -9.24 -8.65
CA GLU A 244 20.03 -8.44 -9.87
C GLU A 244 18.97 -9.06 -10.80
N GLU A 245 18.98 -10.39 -10.91
CA GLU A 245 18.08 -11.18 -11.75
C GLU A 245 16.61 -10.97 -11.40
N HIS A 246 16.31 -10.75 -10.12
CA HIS A 246 14.96 -10.50 -9.63
C HIS A 246 14.41 -9.14 -10.11
N LEU A 247 15.27 -8.21 -10.50
CA LEU A 247 14.84 -6.87 -10.94
C LEU A 247 14.78 -6.73 -12.45
N MET A 248 15.25 -7.71 -13.22
CA MET A 248 15.26 -7.65 -14.69
C MET A 248 13.86 -7.72 -15.31
N SER A 249 12.87 -8.26 -14.60
CA SER A 249 11.51 -8.43 -15.10
C SER A 249 10.46 -8.32 -14.00
N VAL A 250 10.34 -7.12 -13.43
CA VAL A 250 9.35 -6.79 -12.40
C VAL A 250 8.00 -6.51 -13.06
N TYR A 251 6.95 -7.20 -12.63
CA TYR A 251 5.58 -6.92 -13.08
C TYR A 251 4.99 -5.76 -12.27
N THR A 252 4.57 -4.70 -12.95
CA THR A 252 4.15 -3.43 -12.35
C THR A 252 2.62 -3.27 -12.30
N GLY A 253 1.85 -4.33 -12.55
CA GLY A 253 0.39 -4.31 -12.55
C GLY A 253 -0.25 -4.33 -13.94
N GLU A 254 -1.58 -4.31 -13.97
CA GLU A 254 -2.38 -4.34 -15.20
C GLU A 254 -2.23 -3.05 -16.01
N TYR A 255 -2.11 -1.93 -15.30
CA TYR A 255 -2.01 -0.58 -15.84
C TYR A 255 -0.56 -0.09 -15.78
N ASP A 256 -0.19 0.74 -16.76
CA ASP A 256 1.10 1.41 -16.74
C ASP A 256 1.09 2.53 -15.70
N ALA A 257 1.82 2.35 -14.60
CA ALA A 257 1.90 3.34 -13.51
C ALA A 257 2.33 4.74 -13.96
N ARG A 258 3.07 4.85 -15.07
CA ARG A 258 3.45 6.15 -15.66
C ARG A 258 2.23 6.98 -16.05
N VAL A 259 1.12 6.34 -16.42
CA VAL A 259 -0.14 7.04 -16.74
C VAL A 259 -0.66 7.76 -15.51
N GLY A 260 -0.71 7.10 -14.35
CA GLY A 260 -1.20 7.76 -13.14
C GLY A 260 -0.35 8.96 -12.72
N PHE A 261 0.97 8.93 -12.95
CA PHE A 261 1.85 10.08 -12.70
C PHE A 261 1.60 11.20 -13.69
N SER A 262 1.46 10.88 -14.99
CA SER A 262 1.14 11.87 -16.02
C SER A 262 -0.19 12.58 -15.73
N GLU A 263 -1.23 11.84 -15.32
CA GLU A 263 -2.53 12.42 -14.98
C GLU A 263 -2.45 13.31 -13.73
N PHE A 264 -1.64 12.93 -12.74
CA PHE A 264 -1.39 13.78 -11.58
C PHE A 264 -0.67 15.09 -11.97
N GLU A 265 0.35 15.02 -12.83
CA GLU A 265 1.04 16.21 -13.34
C GLU A 265 0.15 17.10 -14.22
N GLU A 266 -0.73 16.51 -15.03
CA GLU A 266 -1.75 17.23 -15.79
C GLU A 266 -2.71 17.95 -14.84
N LEU A 267 -3.15 17.29 -13.76
CA LEU A 267 -3.97 17.90 -12.71
C LEU A 267 -3.26 19.08 -12.04
N LEU A 268 -1.99 18.93 -11.65
CA LEU A 268 -1.20 20.04 -11.10
C LEU A 268 -1.12 21.23 -12.07
N THR A 269 -0.91 20.95 -13.35
CA THR A 269 -0.86 21.98 -14.40
C THR A 269 -2.20 22.70 -14.53
N GLU A 270 -3.31 21.96 -14.54
CA GLU A 270 -4.65 22.55 -14.67
C GLU A 270 -5.07 23.37 -13.44
N LEU A 271 -4.59 22.98 -12.26
CA LEU A 271 -4.79 23.72 -11.03
C LEU A 271 -3.81 24.89 -10.87
N ASP A 272 -2.86 25.06 -11.81
CA ASP A 272 -1.80 26.05 -11.72
C ASP A 272 -1.04 25.91 -10.38
N VAL A 273 -0.67 24.67 -10.05
CA VAL A 273 0.17 24.32 -8.91
C VAL A 273 1.61 24.25 -9.39
N THR A 274 2.46 25.04 -8.75
CA THR A 274 3.91 24.97 -8.92
C THR A 274 4.54 24.75 -7.54
N HIS A 275 5.29 23.67 -7.39
CA HIS A 275 6.02 23.39 -6.15
C HIS A 275 7.28 24.25 -6.09
N ASN A 276 7.57 24.82 -4.92
CA ASN A 276 8.82 25.52 -4.65
C ASN A 276 9.93 24.56 -4.14
N HIS A 277 9.67 23.26 -4.21
CA HIS A 277 10.52 22.17 -3.76
C HIS A 277 10.43 21.01 -4.75
N GLU A 278 11.38 20.08 -4.67
CA GLU A 278 11.33 18.84 -5.44
C GLU A 278 10.33 17.87 -4.80
N VAL A 279 9.40 17.34 -5.59
CA VAL A 279 8.43 16.33 -5.14
C VAL A 279 9.00 14.94 -5.34
N ASP A 280 8.99 14.13 -4.27
CA ASP A 280 9.44 12.74 -4.26
C ASP A 280 8.35 11.81 -4.87
N TYR A 281 8.48 11.51 -6.16
CA TYR A 281 7.59 10.61 -6.88
C TYR A 281 8.02 9.15 -6.76
N ARG A 282 7.17 8.31 -6.16
CA ARG A 282 7.46 6.88 -5.92
C ARG A 282 6.35 5.97 -6.42
N MET A 283 6.72 4.76 -6.88
CA MET A 283 5.79 3.68 -7.13
C MET A 283 5.86 2.66 -6.00
N GLY A 284 4.73 2.43 -5.33
CA GLY A 284 4.54 1.38 -4.35
C GLY A 284 4.14 0.07 -5.03
N LEU A 285 4.79 -1.04 -4.63
CA LEU A 285 4.50 -2.37 -5.13
C LEU A 285 4.37 -3.37 -4.00
N CYS A 286 3.22 -4.04 -3.91
CA CYS A 286 3.05 -5.22 -3.07
C CYS A 286 1.96 -6.14 -3.63
N SER A 287 1.94 -7.37 -3.15
CA SER A 287 0.87 -8.31 -3.44
C SER A 287 -0.12 -8.34 -2.27
N ARG A 288 -1.40 -8.14 -2.58
CA ARG A 288 -2.51 -8.36 -1.65
C ARG A 288 -3.07 -9.77 -1.86
N GLY A 289 -3.18 -10.55 -0.78
CA GLY A 289 -3.73 -11.90 -0.84
C GLY A 289 -5.18 -11.93 -1.35
N TRP A 290 -5.55 -12.98 -2.08
CA TRP A 290 -6.87 -13.12 -2.72
C TRP A 290 -7.96 -13.70 -1.80
N GLN A 291 -7.60 -14.52 -0.80
CA GLN A 291 -8.61 -15.24 -0.02
C GLN A 291 -9.36 -14.35 0.99
N ASP A 292 -10.66 -14.20 0.74
CA ASP A 292 -11.75 -13.87 1.66
C ASP A 292 -11.64 -12.59 2.50
N GLY A 293 -10.84 -11.61 2.06
CA GLY A 293 -10.74 -10.31 2.73
C GLY A 293 -10.31 -10.39 4.20
N LEU A 294 -9.91 -11.57 4.66
CA LEU A 294 -9.35 -11.74 5.99
C LEU A 294 -7.96 -11.11 5.97
N PRO A 295 -7.67 -10.20 6.91
CA PRO A 295 -6.35 -9.60 6.98
C PRO A 295 -5.29 -10.70 7.03
N HIS A 296 -4.20 -10.54 6.25
CA HIS A 296 -2.92 -11.10 6.66
C HIS A 296 -2.77 -10.74 8.13
N GLY A 297 -2.77 -11.74 9.02
CA GLY A 297 -2.95 -11.43 10.43
C GLY A 297 -1.86 -10.45 10.90
N THR A 298 -2.19 -9.65 11.91
CA THR A 298 -1.37 -8.50 12.32
C THR A 298 -0.04 -8.88 13.00
N ASP A 299 0.25 -10.17 13.10
CA ASP A 299 1.42 -10.73 13.76
C ASP A 299 2.13 -11.75 12.86
N ARG A 300 3.36 -12.10 13.26
CA ARG A 300 4.23 -12.99 12.49
C ARG A 300 3.67 -14.41 12.37
N VAL A 301 2.92 -14.90 13.37
CA VAL A 301 2.40 -16.27 13.38
C VAL A 301 1.30 -16.41 12.35
N ALA A 302 0.36 -15.47 12.34
CA ALA A 302 -0.73 -15.44 11.38
C ALA A 302 -0.22 -15.18 9.95
N ALA A 303 0.80 -14.32 9.78
CA ALA A 303 1.46 -14.14 8.50
C ALA A 303 2.13 -15.43 7.98
N ALA A 304 2.77 -16.21 8.87
CA ALA A 304 3.42 -17.47 8.50
C ALA A 304 2.39 -18.56 8.16
N GLU A 305 1.29 -18.64 8.91
CA GLU A 305 0.20 -19.58 8.61
C GLU A 305 -0.46 -19.25 7.26
N TRP A 306 -0.70 -17.96 7.00
CA TRP A 306 -1.22 -17.51 5.72
C TRP A 306 -0.29 -17.89 4.57
N LEU A 307 1.03 -17.66 4.73
CA LEU A 307 2.03 -18.02 3.74
C LEU A 307 2.02 -19.50 3.39
N ARG A 308 1.91 -20.37 4.40
CA ARG A 308 1.80 -21.81 4.21
C ARG A 308 0.54 -22.17 3.42
N LYS A 309 -0.62 -21.59 3.76
CA LYS A 309 -1.89 -21.85 3.04
C LYS A 309 -1.84 -21.38 1.59
N ASP A 310 -1.24 -20.23 1.34
CA ASP A 310 -1.09 -19.69 0.00
C ASP A 310 -0.15 -20.56 -0.86
N GLU A 311 0.92 -21.10 -0.28
CA GLU A 311 1.77 -22.08 -0.96
C GLU A 311 1.06 -23.41 -1.21
N GLU A 312 0.28 -23.93 -0.26
CA GLU A 312 -0.51 -25.15 -0.49
C GLU A 312 -1.53 -24.95 -1.63
N ALA A 313 -2.15 -23.77 -1.70
CA ALA A 313 -3.01 -23.39 -2.81
C ALA A 313 -2.24 -23.28 -4.13
N PHE A 314 -1.00 -22.78 -4.10
CA PHE A 314 -0.12 -22.78 -5.27
C PHE A 314 0.12 -24.18 -5.80
N GLU A 315 0.66 -25.05 -4.96
CA GLU A 315 1.06 -26.40 -5.34
C GLU A 315 -0.14 -27.16 -5.89
N SER A 316 -1.31 -27.03 -5.25
CA SER A 316 -2.56 -27.61 -5.71
C SER A 316 -2.95 -27.12 -7.11
N LYS A 317 -2.84 -25.81 -7.36
CA LYS A 317 -3.16 -25.22 -8.66
C LYS A 317 -2.16 -25.60 -9.74
N LEU A 318 -0.88 -25.71 -9.36
CA LEU A 318 0.19 -26.17 -10.23
C LEU A 318 -0.08 -27.59 -10.74
N GLN A 319 -0.45 -28.48 -9.82
CA GLN A 319 -0.82 -29.87 -10.14
C GLN A 319 -2.04 -29.91 -11.07
N TYR A 320 -3.08 -29.12 -10.78
CA TYR A 320 -4.25 -29.02 -11.64
C TYR A 320 -3.90 -28.54 -13.05
N LEU A 321 -3.07 -27.51 -13.19
CA LEU A 321 -2.64 -27.00 -14.50
C LEU A 321 -1.81 -28.03 -15.27
N LYS A 322 -0.87 -28.72 -14.61
CA LYS A 322 -0.09 -29.82 -15.21
C LYS A 322 -1.02 -30.90 -15.77
N GLN A 323 -2.00 -31.34 -14.98
CA GLN A 323 -2.96 -32.36 -15.40
C GLN A 323 -3.84 -31.89 -16.57
N THR A 324 -4.34 -30.65 -16.52
CA THR A 324 -5.17 -30.08 -17.59
C THR A 324 -4.40 -29.97 -18.91
N ASN A 325 -3.11 -29.61 -18.85
CA ASN A 325 -2.23 -29.53 -20.02
C ASN A 325 -1.98 -30.92 -20.63
N GLU A 326 -1.70 -31.93 -19.80
CA GLU A 326 -1.51 -33.31 -20.25
C GLU A 326 -2.77 -33.86 -20.95
N ASP A 327 -3.96 -33.59 -20.40
CA ASP A 327 -5.23 -33.97 -21.01
C ASP A 327 -5.49 -33.24 -22.34
N TYR A 328 -5.09 -31.96 -22.43
CA TYR A 328 -5.15 -31.19 -23.67
C TYR A 328 -4.25 -31.78 -24.76
N GLU A 329 -2.99 -32.09 -24.44
CA GLU A 329 -2.05 -32.71 -25.38
C GLU A 329 -2.56 -34.08 -25.85
N ARG A 330 -3.10 -34.89 -24.93
CA ARG A 330 -3.65 -36.22 -25.23
C ARG A 330 -4.87 -36.14 -26.14
N SER A 331 -5.77 -35.17 -25.93
CA SER A 331 -7.00 -35.01 -26.73
C SER A 331 -6.76 -34.40 -28.12
N ARG A 332 -5.76 -33.53 -28.27
CA ARG A 332 -5.49 -32.79 -29.52
C ARG A 332 -4.34 -33.36 -30.34
N GLY A 333 -3.56 -34.30 -29.79
CA GLY A 333 -2.39 -34.89 -30.46
C GLY A 333 -1.29 -33.87 -30.78
N ARG A 334 -1.29 -32.70 -30.14
CA ARG A 334 -0.30 -31.63 -30.31
C ARG A 334 0.39 -31.39 -28.99
N LYS A 335 1.72 -31.47 -28.99
CA LYS A 335 2.53 -31.03 -27.86
C LYS A 335 2.48 -29.52 -27.74
N LEU A 336 2.35 -29.04 -26.52
CA LEU A 336 2.50 -27.64 -26.18
C LEU A 336 3.97 -27.21 -26.37
N PRO A 337 4.25 -25.90 -26.55
CA PRO A 337 5.62 -25.40 -26.67
C PRO A 337 6.50 -25.85 -25.49
N PRO A 338 7.83 -26.03 -25.66
CA PRO A 338 8.74 -26.54 -24.61
C PRO A 338 8.77 -25.70 -23.32
N ASN A 339 8.42 -24.41 -23.41
CA ASN A 339 8.36 -23.50 -22.26
C ASN A 339 6.94 -23.37 -21.68
N TYR A 340 5.96 -24.09 -22.24
CA TYR A 340 4.59 -24.11 -21.76
C TYR A 340 4.54 -25.00 -20.51
N GLY A 341 4.34 -24.39 -19.35
CA GLY A 341 4.21 -25.10 -18.09
C GLY A 341 5.51 -25.48 -17.39
N ASN A 342 6.58 -24.74 -17.67
CA ASN A 342 7.81 -24.82 -16.91
C ASN A 342 7.67 -24.05 -15.58
N TYR A 343 6.84 -24.59 -14.68
CA TYR A 343 6.39 -23.90 -13.48
C TYR A 343 7.29 -24.10 -12.24
N ASP A 344 8.26 -25.03 -12.31
CA ASP A 344 9.10 -25.43 -11.17
C ASP A 344 10.52 -24.84 -11.19
N GLN A 345 10.93 -24.21 -12.29
CA GLN A 345 12.29 -23.70 -12.38
C GLN A 345 12.42 -22.49 -11.46
N HIS A 346 13.36 -22.59 -10.50
CA HIS A 346 13.85 -21.52 -9.62
C HIS A 346 13.11 -21.29 -8.29
N LEU A 347 12.27 -22.21 -7.78
CA LEU A 347 11.72 -22.08 -6.41
C LEU A 347 12.81 -22.05 -5.34
N ASP A 348 13.91 -22.78 -5.55
CA ASP A 348 15.07 -22.81 -4.65
C ASP A 348 15.83 -21.47 -4.61
N GLU A 349 15.63 -20.61 -5.62
CA GLU A 349 16.27 -19.29 -5.76
C GLU A 349 15.37 -18.17 -5.25
N VAL A 350 14.13 -18.49 -4.83
CA VAL A 350 13.18 -17.49 -4.34
C VAL A 350 13.62 -16.98 -2.96
N PRO A 351 13.71 -15.65 -2.77
CA PRO A 351 14.04 -15.10 -1.47
C PRO A 351 12.95 -15.33 -0.42
N GLN A 352 13.33 -15.20 0.86
CA GLN A 352 12.38 -15.18 1.98
C GLN A 352 11.26 -14.17 1.75
N GLN A 353 10.03 -14.51 2.11
CA GLN A 353 8.92 -13.58 1.96
C GLN A 353 9.04 -12.41 2.95
N ALA A 354 8.87 -11.18 2.48
CA ALA A 354 8.70 -10.01 3.32
C ALA A 354 7.23 -9.62 3.38
N ILE A 355 6.82 -9.16 4.56
CA ILE A 355 5.55 -8.49 4.80
C ILE A 355 5.82 -6.99 4.76
N GLY A 356 5.22 -6.28 3.82
CA GLY A 356 5.56 -4.90 3.48
C GLY A 356 5.20 -4.53 2.05
N PHE A 357 5.95 -3.58 1.50
CA PHE A 357 5.87 -3.17 0.10
C PHE A 357 7.22 -2.62 -0.37
N TRP A 358 7.43 -2.62 -1.69
CA TRP A 358 8.55 -1.93 -2.32
C TRP A 358 8.17 -0.49 -2.64
N LEU A 359 9.16 0.41 -2.55
CA LEU A 359 9.08 1.75 -3.12
C LEU A 359 10.18 1.93 -4.17
N PHE A 360 9.75 2.10 -5.41
CA PHE A 360 10.63 2.42 -6.52
C PHE A 360 10.62 3.93 -6.81
N PRO A 361 11.76 4.55 -7.14
CA PRO A 361 11.76 5.92 -7.63
C PRO A 361 11.15 5.99 -9.03
N LEU A 362 10.46 7.07 -9.38
CA LEU A 362 9.79 7.22 -10.69
C LEU A 362 10.69 6.89 -11.90
N LYS A 363 11.98 7.26 -11.82
CA LYS A 363 13.00 6.96 -12.86
C LYS A 363 13.15 5.46 -13.20
N SER A 364 12.77 4.56 -12.29
CA SER A 364 12.75 3.11 -12.51
C SER A 364 11.76 2.65 -13.59
N LEU A 365 10.72 3.44 -13.87
CA LEU A 365 9.72 3.11 -14.89
C LEU A 365 10.18 3.47 -16.31
N GLY A 366 11.34 4.11 -16.44
CA GLY A 366 11.88 4.62 -17.69
C GLY A 366 11.15 5.89 -18.17
N VAL A 367 11.29 6.19 -19.46
CA VAL A 367 10.74 7.40 -20.07
C VAL A 367 9.21 7.37 -20.02
N LYS A 368 8.58 8.50 -19.65
CA LYS A 368 7.12 8.64 -19.65
C LYS A 368 6.54 8.41 -21.05
N PRO A 369 5.35 7.79 -21.18
CA PRO A 369 4.70 7.66 -22.47
C PRO A 369 4.42 9.06 -23.05
N GLY A 370 4.61 9.23 -24.36
CA GLY A 370 4.22 10.48 -25.03
C GLY A 370 2.71 10.71 -24.94
N LYS A 371 2.24 11.96 -25.13
CA LYS A 371 0.85 12.43 -25.00
C LYS A 371 -0.24 11.68 -25.80
N LYS A 372 0.11 10.64 -26.55
CA LYS A 372 -0.91 9.73 -27.09
C LYS A 372 -1.50 9.01 -25.89
N ARG A 373 -2.71 9.44 -25.48
CA ARG A 373 -3.62 8.73 -24.57
C ARG A 373 -3.91 7.34 -25.15
N SER A 374 -2.92 6.46 -25.07
CA SER A 374 -3.10 5.08 -25.44
C SER A 374 -3.80 4.44 -24.27
N ARG A 375 -5.14 4.53 -24.27
CA ARG A 375 -6.02 3.59 -23.55
C ARG A 375 -5.92 2.19 -24.17
N SER A 376 -4.76 1.82 -24.75
CA SER A 376 -4.50 0.52 -25.32
C SER A 376 -4.30 -0.45 -24.17
N PHE A 377 -5.40 -0.98 -23.67
CA PHE A 377 -5.44 -2.29 -23.06
C PHE A 377 -4.92 -3.28 -24.11
N GLY A 378 -3.69 -3.80 -23.97
CA GLY A 378 -3.34 -4.96 -24.79
C GLY A 378 -1.89 -5.26 -25.16
N GLU A 379 -0.87 -4.47 -24.80
CA GLU A 379 0.51 -4.89 -25.07
C GLU A 379 1.27 -5.27 -23.79
N ASP A 380 1.57 -6.57 -23.64
CA ASP A 380 2.32 -7.14 -22.51
C ASP A 380 3.68 -6.48 -22.25
N LYS A 381 4.24 -5.79 -23.26
CA LYS A 381 5.56 -5.12 -23.18
C LYS A 381 5.61 -3.99 -22.17
N HIS A 382 4.48 -3.44 -21.72
CA HIS A 382 4.46 -2.34 -20.76
C HIS A 382 4.31 -2.75 -19.30
N ARG A 383 3.94 -4.02 -19.06
CA ARG A 383 3.62 -4.55 -17.74
C ARG A 383 4.82 -5.09 -16.97
N PHE A 384 5.87 -5.48 -17.68
CA PHE A 384 7.12 -5.96 -17.09
C PHE A 384 8.24 -4.95 -17.35
N ARG A 385 9.07 -4.69 -16.34
CA ARG A 385 10.14 -3.70 -16.40
C ARG A 385 11.44 -4.25 -15.88
N ASP A 386 12.52 -3.86 -16.55
CA ASP A 386 13.86 -3.97 -15.99
C ASP A 386 14.07 -2.77 -15.05
N MET A 387 14.18 -3.06 -13.76
CA MET A 387 14.36 -2.10 -12.68
C MET A 387 15.72 -2.26 -11.99
N ASN A 388 16.66 -3.05 -12.55
CA ASN A 388 17.96 -3.34 -11.94
C ASN A 388 18.79 -2.09 -11.58
N LYS A 389 18.74 -1.04 -12.41
CA LYS A 389 19.47 0.22 -12.20
C LYS A 389 18.95 1.03 -11.01
N HIS A 390 17.75 0.71 -10.54
CA HIS A 390 17.02 1.45 -9.52
C HIS A 390 16.38 0.47 -8.53
N PRO A 391 17.19 -0.19 -7.68
CA PRO A 391 16.68 -1.14 -6.71
C PRO A 391 15.64 -0.49 -5.78
N PRO A 392 14.62 -1.24 -5.34
CA PRO A 392 13.58 -0.69 -4.48
C PRO A 392 14.07 -0.50 -3.05
N GLU A 393 13.53 0.52 -2.40
CA GLU A 393 13.48 0.55 -0.94
C GLU A 393 12.48 -0.50 -0.45
N LEU A 394 12.82 -1.24 0.60
CA LEU A 394 11.91 -2.22 1.22
C LEU A 394 11.27 -1.60 2.46
N CYS A 395 9.95 -1.39 2.40
CA CYS A 395 9.15 -0.91 3.51
C CYS A 395 8.62 -2.12 4.30
N LEU A 396 9.37 -2.54 5.32
CA LEU A 396 9.05 -3.69 6.15
C LEU A 396 8.01 -3.37 7.20
N SER A 397 6.91 -4.11 7.18
CA SER A 397 5.87 -4.06 8.19
C SER A 397 6.42 -4.36 9.59
N LEU A 398 6.08 -3.50 10.56
CA LEU A 398 6.36 -3.75 11.97
C LEU A 398 5.30 -4.71 12.53
N MET A 399 5.63 -6.01 12.54
CA MET A 399 4.80 -7.06 13.12
C MET A 399 5.18 -7.30 14.59
N HIS A 400 4.20 -7.35 15.47
CA HIS A 400 4.38 -7.51 16.92
C HIS A 400 3.93 -8.86 17.44
#